data_AF-A0A920U4Y5-F1
#
_entry.id   AF-A0A920U4Y5-F1
#
_cell.length_a   1.000
_cell.length_b   1.000
_cell.length_c   1.000
_cell.angle_alpha   90.00
_cell.angle_beta   90.00
_cell.angle_gamma   90.00
#
_symmetry.space_group_name_H-M   'P 1'
#
loop_
_entity.id
_entity.type
_entity.pdbx_description
1 polymer ?
#
loop_
_entity_poly.entity_id
_entity_poly.type
_entity_poly.pdbx_seq_one_letter_code
_entity_poly.pdbx_strand_id
1 'polypeptide(L)'
;MRGIKCDDDGIIPEDLDSVITEQKAKGKKVKYLYTIPAFQNPMGWTMSLERRKQVLGITGKHGIPVFEDDCYAGLRFSGENVTSFHSLDDTDALYTWVHSPR
;
A
#
# COMPACT_ATOMS: atom_id res chain seq x y z
N MET A 1 3.12 -1.88 -15.68
CA MET A 1 2.97 -1.05 -14.48
C MET A 1 1.90 0.01 -14.77
N ARG A 2 1.03 0.31 -13.80
CA ARG A 2 0.03 1.40 -13.88
C ARG A 2 0.19 2.25 -12.63
N GLY A 3 0.25 3.57 -12.81
CA GLY A 3 0.28 4.50 -11.69
C GLY A 3 -1.11 4.66 -11.10
N ILE A 4 -1.14 4.87 -9.79
CA ILE A 4 -2.34 5.24 -9.03
C ILE A 4 -2.12 6.66 -8.52
N LYS A 5 -3.18 7.48 -8.54
CA LYS A 5 -3.12 8.82 -7.98
C LYS A 5 -2.93 8.77 -6.47
N CYS A 6 -2.22 9.74 -5.95
CA CYS A 6 -1.98 9.92 -4.53
C CYS A 6 -2.30 11.36 -4.11
N ASP A 7 -2.64 11.54 -2.84
CA ASP A 7 -2.72 12.81 -2.12
C ASP A 7 -1.70 12.83 -0.96
N ASP A 8 -1.78 13.81 -0.07
CA ASP A 8 -0.87 13.94 1.09
C ASP A 8 -1.04 12.82 2.14
N ASP A 9 -2.09 12.01 2.02
CA ASP A 9 -2.34 10.81 2.83
C ASP A 9 -2.06 9.53 2.03
N GLY A 10 -1.45 9.65 0.85
CA GLY A 10 -1.00 8.54 0.01
C GLY A 10 -2.01 8.10 -1.03
N ILE A 11 -2.15 6.79 -1.25
CA ILE A 11 -2.93 6.24 -2.38
C ILE A 11 -4.39 6.69 -2.29
N ILE A 12 -4.97 7.20 -3.37
CA ILE A 12 -6.41 7.51 -3.45
C ILE A 12 -7.20 6.19 -3.66
N PRO A 13 -8.03 5.74 -2.71
CA PRO A 13 -8.72 4.45 -2.78
C PRO A 13 -9.60 4.31 -4.03
N GLU A 14 -10.30 5.38 -4.42
CA GLU A 14 -11.21 5.36 -5.56
C GLU A 14 -10.44 5.17 -6.88
N ASP A 15 -9.26 5.79 -7.00
CA ASP A 15 -8.40 5.63 -8.18
C ASP A 15 -7.80 4.22 -8.23
N LEU A 16 -7.45 3.64 -7.07
CA LEU A 16 -6.98 2.26 -6.96
C LEU A 16 -8.04 1.26 -7.47
N ASP A 17 -9.27 1.33 -6.95
CA ASP A 17 -10.37 0.44 -7.33
C ASP A 17 -10.70 0.56 -8.82
N SER A 18 -10.75 1.80 -9.33
CA SER A 18 -11.00 2.10 -10.74
C SER A 18 -9.93 1.50 -11.64
N VAL A 19 -8.65 1.76 -11.37
CA VAL A 19 -7.54 1.26 -12.20
C VAL A 19 -7.50 -0.27 -12.22
N ILE A 20 -7.70 -0.94 -11.08
CA ILE A 20 -7.76 -2.40 -11.01
C ILE A 20 -8.92 -2.93 -11.87
N THR A 21 -10.11 -2.36 -11.70
CA THR A 21 -11.31 -2.75 -12.44
C THR A 21 -11.11 -2.60 -13.94
N GLU A 22 -10.57 -1.47 -14.39
CA GLU A 22 -10.25 -1.23 -15.80
C GLU A 22 -9.22 -2.22 -16.36
N GLN A 23 -8.16 -2.54 -15.61
CA GLN A 23 -7.16 -3.51 -16.09
C GLN A 23 -7.78 -4.91 -16.22
N LYS A 24 -8.61 -5.33 -15.26
CA LYS A 24 -9.31 -6.61 -15.31
C LYS A 24 -10.27 -6.68 -16.50
N ALA A 25 -11.05 -5.62 -16.76
CA ALA A 25 -11.93 -5.54 -17.93
C ALA A 25 -11.18 -5.65 -19.27
N LYS A 26 -9.91 -5.21 -19.31
CA LYS A 26 -9.01 -5.36 -20.47
C LYS A 26 -8.34 -6.75 -20.55
N GLY A 27 -8.80 -7.72 -19.76
CA GLY A 27 -8.23 -9.08 -19.68
C GLY A 27 -6.85 -9.14 -19.04
N LYS A 28 -6.41 -8.09 -18.33
CA LYS A 28 -5.08 -8.05 -17.70
C LYS A 28 -5.15 -8.52 -16.26
N LYS A 29 -4.18 -9.36 -15.88
CA LYS A 29 -3.97 -9.75 -14.48
C LYS A 29 -3.11 -8.71 -13.76
N VAL A 30 -3.68 -8.05 -12.76
CA VAL A 30 -2.91 -7.26 -11.78
C VAL A 30 -2.24 -8.25 -10.81
N LYS A 31 -0.91 -8.21 -10.72
CA LYS A 31 -0.15 -9.21 -9.94
C LYS A 31 -0.01 -8.85 -8.47
N TYR A 32 0.19 -7.57 -8.17
CA TYR A 32 0.36 -7.01 -6.83
C TYR A 32 0.21 -5.49 -6.89
N LEU A 33 -0.06 -4.87 -5.74
CA LEU A 33 0.17 -3.45 -5.49
C LEU A 33 1.58 -3.29 -4.89
N TYR A 34 2.38 -2.32 -5.33
CA TYR A 34 3.63 -1.96 -4.67
C TYR A 34 3.49 -0.57 -4.05
N THR A 35 3.92 -0.37 -2.81
CA THR A 35 3.83 0.92 -2.13
C THR A 35 4.88 1.08 -1.03
N ILE A 36 5.28 2.33 -0.77
CA ILE A 36 6.12 2.74 0.36
C ILE A 36 5.21 3.57 1.29
N PRO A 37 4.59 2.97 2.33
CA PRO A 37 3.52 3.63 3.08
C PRO A 37 4.00 4.51 4.23
N ALA A 38 5.28 4.42 4.59
CA ALA A 38 5.92 5.24 5.59
C ALA A 38 7.02 6.09 4.94
N PHE A 39 6.98 7.41 5.18
CA PHE A 39 7.97 8.37 4.66
C PHE A 39 8.25 8.17 3.17
N GLN A 40 7.17 8.19 2.37
CA GLN A 40 7.21 7.80 0.98
C GLN A 40 8.28 8.55 0.19
N ASN A 41 9.03 7.85 -0.65
CA ASN A 41 9.98 8.49 -1.56
C ASN A 41 9.34 8.68 -2.95
N PRO A 42 9.26 9.91 -3.51
CA PRO A 42 9.92 11.16 -3.07
C PRO A 42 9.04 12.15 -2.28
N MET A 43 7.76 11.86 -2.04
CA MET A 43 6.77 12.85 -1.61
C MET A 43 6.77 13.11 -0.09
N GLY A 44 7.34 12.21 0.71
CA GLY A 44 7.52 12.33 2.16
C GLY A 44 6.29 12.02 3.01
N TRP A 45 5.12 11.78 2.42
CA TRP A 45 3.91 11.46 3.18
C TRP A 45 3.98 10.11 3.88
N THR A 46 3.15 9.94 4.92
CA THR A 46 2.91 8.65 5.57
C THR A 46 1.42 8.36 5.49
N MET A 47 1.05 7.23 4.90
CA MET A 47 -0.34 6.80 4.82
C MET A 47 -0.91 6.60 6.22
N SER A 48 -2.05 7.24 6.52
CA SER A 48 -2.79 7.03 7.76
C SER A 48 -3.29 5.60 7.91
N LEU A 49 -3.65 5.23 9.15
CA LEU A 49 -4.23 3.92 9.45
C LEU A 49 -5.53 3.69 8.66
N GLU A 50 -6.37 4.71 8.59
CA GLU A 50 -7.65 4.65 7.86
C GLU A 50 -7.39 4.39 6.38
N ARG A 51 -6.42 5.09 5.79
CA ARG A 51 -6.06 4.88 4.38
C ARG A 51 -5.54 3.48 4.11
N ARG A 52 -4.68 2.95 4.98
CA ARG A 52 -4.17 1.57 4.86
C ARG A 52 -5.31 0.54 4.90
N LYS A 53 -6.29 0.72 5.78
CA LYS A 53 -7.49 -0.16 5.83
C LYS A 53 -8.32 -0.09 4.55
N GLN A 54 -8.53 1.11 3.99
CA GLN A 54 -9.25 1.26 2.71
C GLN A 54 -8.52 0.56 1.56
N VAL A 55 -7.19 0.73 1.47
CA VAL A 55 -6.36 0.04 0.47
C VAL A 55 -6.41 -1.47 0.65
N LEU A 56 -6.35 -1.99 1.88
CA LEU A 56 -6.52 -3.43 2.16
C LEU A 56 -7.90 -3.93 1.76
N GLY A 57 -8.96 -3.19 2.06
CA GLY A 57 -10.32 -3.55 1.65
C GLY A 57 -10.46 -3.72 0.13
N ILE A 58 -9.87 -2.80 -0.65
CA ILE A 58 -9.91 -2.86 -2.12
C ILE A 58 -9.05 -4.02 -2.67
N THR A 59 -7.84 -4.17 -2.13
CA THR A 59 -6.92 -5.21 -2.57
C THR A 59 -7.42 -6.61 -2.22
N GLY A 60 -8.01 -6.77 -1.02
CA GLY A 60 -8.74 -7.97 -0.59
C GLY A 60 -9.95 -8.27 -1.49
N LYS A 61 -10.83 -7.27 -1.74
CA LYS A 61 -11.96 -7.38 -2.69
C LYS A 61 -11.52 -7.90 -4.07
N HIS A 62 -10.31 -7.55 -4.49
CA HIS A 62 -9.79 -7.92 -5.80
C HIS A 62 -8.83 -9.11 -5.81
N GLY A 63 -8.49 -9.69 -4.66
CA GLY A 63 -7.50 -10.77 -4.53
C GLY A 63 -6.11 -10.35 -5.02
N ILE A 64 -5.70 -9.12 -4.70
CA ILE A 64 -4.41 -8.56 -5.11
C ILE A 64 -3.52 -8.47 -3.88
N PRO A 65 -2.36 -9.13 -3.85
CA PRO A 65 -1.42 -8.97 -2.75
C PRO A 65 -0.83 -7.56 -2.73
N VAL A 66 -0.53 -7.03 -1.55
CA VAL A 66 0.24 -5.78 -1.40
C VAL A 66 1.68 -6.11 -1.06
N PHE A 67 2.56 -5.45 -1.79
CA PHE A 67 3.98 -5.41 -1.57
C PHE A 67 4.32 -4.07 -0.89
N GLU A 68 4.43 -4.12 0.42
CA GLU A 68 4.89 -3.02 1.27
C GLU A 68 6.43 -2.98 1.30
N ASP A 69 6.98 -1.85 0.87
CA ASP A 69 8.39 -1.49 1.01
C ASP A 69 8.54 -0.58 2.24
N ASP A 70 9.20 -1.12 3.26
CA ASP A 70 9.26 -0.53 4.59
C ASP A 70 10.68 -0.09 4.97
N CYS A 71 11.51 0.24 3.98
CA CYS A 71 12.90 0.68 4.20
C CYS A 71 13.04 1.92 5.11
N TYR A 72 11.97 2.71 5.24
CA TYR A 72 11.95 3.94 6.04
C TYR A 72 11.18 3.85 7.35
N ALA A 73 10.59 2.70 7.72
CA ALA A 73 9.76 2.57 8.94
C ALA A 73 10.46 3.09 10.20
N GLY A 74 11.77 2.84 10.31
CA GLY A 74 12.59 3.25 11.45
C GLY A 74 12.96 4.74 11.50
N LEU A 75 12.55 5.55 10.53
CA LEU A 75 12.94 6.97 10.46
C LEU A 75 12.02 7.92 11.25
N ARG A 76 11.04 7.41 12.00
CA ARG A 76 10.17 8.28 12.79
C ARG A 76 10.89 8.88 13.99
N PHE A 77 11.10 10.20 13.96
CA PHE A 77 11.67 10.96 15.09
C PHE A 77 10.63 11.31 16.17
N SER A 78 9.37 11.53 15.79
CA SER A 78 8.29 11.92 16.71
C SER A 78 6.90 11.49 16.20
N GLY A 79 5.91 11.51 17.09
CA GLY A 79 4.56 11.01 16.84
C GLY A 79 4.45 9.49 16.96
N GLU A 80 3.25 8.96 16.72
CA GLU A 80 2.99 7.52 16.81
C GLU A 80 3.31 6.78 15.51
N ASN A 81 3.73 5.53 15.65
CA ASN A 81 3.89 4.64 14.50
C ASN A 81 2.51 4.27 13.95
N VAL A 82 2.42 4.23 12.62
CA VAL A 82 1.23 3.71 11.94
C VAL A 82 1.44 2.24 11.68
N THR A 83 0.49 1.41 12.10
CA THR A 83 0.52 -0.04 11.90
C THR A 83 0.77 -0.37 10.42
N SER A 84 1.78 -1.21 10.15
CA SER A 84 2.15 -1.69 8.80
C SER A 84 0.99 -2.38 8.11
N PHE A 85 1.03 -2.46 6.78
CA PHE A 85 0.09 -3.33 6.08
C PHE A 85 0.21 -4.75 6.63
N HIS A 86 1.44 -5.27 6.80
CA HIS A 86 1.69 -6.62 7.30
C HIS A 86 0.92 -6.94 8.58
N SER A 87 0.96 -6.03 9.56
CA SER A 87 0.29 -6.24 10.85
C SER A 87 -1.23 -6.02 10.80
N LEU A 88 -1.76 -5.44 9.71
CA LEU A 88 -3.20 -5.22 9.51
C LEU A 88 -3.88 -6.34 8.71
N ASP A 89 -3.12 -7.13 7.95
CA ASP A 89 -3.67 -8.19 7.12
C ASP A 89 -3.97 -9.45 7.93
N ASP A 90 -5.21 -9.90 7.86
CA ASP A 90 -5.71 -11.13 8.44
C ASP A 90 -5.78 -12.29 7.43
N THR A 91 -5.34 -12.07 6.19
CA THR A 91 -5.47 -13.02 5.07
C THR A 91 -4.16 -13.62 4.55
N ASP A 92 -3.00 -13.32 5.16
CA ASP A 92 -1.66 -13.69 4.69
C ASP A 92 -1.40 -13.33 3.20
N ALA A 93 -2.12 -12.35 2.67
CA ALA A 93 -2.01 -11.88 1.29
C ALA A 93 -0.86 -10.87 1.09
N LEU A 94 -0.15 -10.49 2.14
CA LEU A 94 0.93 -9.51 2.09
C LEU A 94 2.31 -10.13 1.96
N TYR A 95 3.06 -9.64 0.97
CA TYR A 95 4.48 -9.93 0.81
C TYR A 95 5.25 -8.67 1.18
N THR A 96 5.89 -8.67 2.35
CA THR A 96 6.78 -7.58 2.73
C THR A 96 8.21 -7.87 2.31
N TRP A 97 8.92 -6.83 1.90
CA TRP A 97 10.37 -6.90 1.77
C TRP A 97 10.96 -5.80 2.63
N VAL A 98 11.71 -6.22 3.64
CA VAL A 98 12.45 -5.35 4.55
C VAL A 98 13.92 -5.54 4.23
N HIS A 99 14.60 -4.48 3.79
CA HIS A 99 16.05 -4.43 3.86
C HIS A 99 16.45 -3.76 5.17
N SER A 100 16.46 -4.54 6.25
CA SER A 100 17.13 -4.15 7.49
C SER A 100 17.59 -5.41 8.21
N PRO A 101 18.88 -5.53 8.57
CA PRO A 101 19.36 -6.63 9.41
C PRO A 101 18.65 -6.52 10.76
N ARG A 102 18.00 -7.60 11.18
CA ARG A 102 17.57 -7.75 12.57
C ARG A 102 18.77 -7.66 13.51
#